data_AF-A0A2V7IAZ0-F1
#
_entry.id   AF-A0A2V7IAZ0-F1
#
_cell.length_a   1.000
_cell.length_b   1.000
_cell.length_c   1.000
_cell.angle_alpha   90.00
_cell.angle_beta   90.00
_cell.angle_gamma   90.00
#
_symmetry.space_group_name_H-M   'P 1'
#
loop_
_entity.id
_entity.type
_entity.pdbx_description
1 polymer ?
#
loop_
_entity_poly.entity_id
_entity_poly.type
_entity_poly.pdbx_seq_one_letter_code
_entity_poly.pdbx_strand_id
1 'polypeptide(L)'
;MYLNAYVPGLQYESGVAAFFRRHRGQPFASSALMEPISKAFVAAIHAFVQEQGVPLISFEKGQRKDNVMAAQLARLPAPAPEGIVFVGRAQEKARVIRTEKRCNPTTGQTYPWSIGNFRHPPGAGAPSVGPVTVT
;
A
#
# COMPACT_ATOMS: atom_id res chain seq x y z
N MET A 1 -0.03 22.28 -5.79
CA MET A 1 -0.28 21.07 -6.59
C MET A 1 -0.59 19.91 -5.63
N TYR A 2 -1.62 19.11 -5.89
CA TYR A 2 -1.97 17.94 -5.06
C TYR A 2 -1.87 16.70 -5.94
N LEU A 3 -0.93 15.79 -5.64
CA LEU A 3 -0.68 14.58 -6.41
C LEU A 3 -1.08 13.35 -5.59
N ASN A 4 -2.23 12.76 -5.91
CA ASN A 4 -2.56 11.42 -5.46
C ASN A 4 -2.06 10.43 -6.52
N ALA A 5 -1.19 9.50 -6.14
CA ALA A 5 -0.88 8.35 -6.99
C ALA A 5 -2.03 7.34 -6.89
N TYR A 6 -2.68 7.04 -8.02
CA TYR A 6 -3.76 6.05 -8.11
C TYR A 6 -3.40 4.99 -9.16
N VAL A 7 -3.34 3.72 -8.75
CA VAL A 7 -3.09 2.60 -9.65
C VAL A 7 -4.36 1.75 -9.69
N PRO A 8 -5.18 1.82 -10.76
CA PRO A 8 -6.49 1.15 -10.84
C PRO A 8 -6.42 -0.36 -10.56
N GLY A 9 -5.41 -1.04 -11.11
CA GLY A 9 -5.22 -2.48 -10.95
C GLY A 9 -4.83 -2.93 -9.54
N LEU A 10 -4.46 -2.03 -8.64
CA LEU A 10 -4.12 -2.37 -7.25
C LEU A 10 -5.29 -2.10 -6.27
N GLN A 11 -6.44 -1.65 -6.77
CA GLN A 11 -7.59 -1.29 -5.93
C GLN A 11 -8.51 -2.47 -5.58
N TYR A 12 -8.25 -3.66 -6.16
CA TYR A 12 -9.08 -4.85 -5.97
C TYR A 12 -8.22 -6.13 -6.01
N GLU A 13 -8.74 -7.21 -5.44
CA GLU A 13 -7.97 -8.43 -5.13
C GLU A 13 -7.38 -9.13 -6.33
N SER A 14 -8.16 -9.33 -7.40
CA SER A 14 -7.69 -10.02 -8.59
C SER A 14 -6.60 -9.24 -9.31
N GLY A 15 -6.63 -7.91 -9.24
CA GLY A 15 -5.59 -7.05 -9.79
C GLY A 15 -4.31 -7.09 -8.97
N VAL A 16 -4.40 -7.11 -7.63
CA VAL A 16 -3.27 -7.37 -6.75
C VAL A 16 -2.67 -8.76 -6.99
N ALA A 17 -3.50 -9.79 -7.17
CA ALA A 17 -3.03 -11.13 -7.48
C ALA A 17 -2.33 -11.20 -8.84
N ALA A 18 -2.85 -10.50 -9.85
CA ALA A 18 -2.22 -10.38 -11.16
C ALA A 18 -0.87 -9.65 -11.07
N PHE A 19 -0.77 -8.60 -10.26
CA PHE A 19 0.48 -7.89 -10.01
C PHE A 19 1.56 -8.83 -9.43
N PHE A 20 1.24 -9.57 -8.38
CA PHE A 20 2.23 -10.49 -7.80
C PHE A 20 2.62 -11.63 -8.75
N ARG A 21 1.64 -12.26 -9.42
CA ARG A 21 1.91 -13.40 -10.29
C ARG A 21 2.60 -13.03 -11.59
N ARG A 22 2.09 -12.02 -12.29
CA ARG A 22 2.55 -11.66 -13.65
C ARG A 22 3.67 -10.63 -13.62
N HIS A 23 3.51 -9.57 -12.83
CA HIS A 23 4.49 -8.48 -12.82
C HIS A 23 5.68 -8.77 -11.90
N ARG A 24 5.47 -9.43 -10.77
CA ARG A 24 6.55 -9.78 -9.81
C ARG A 24 7.04 -11.23 -9.93
N GLY A 25 6.49 -12.01 -10.86
CA GLY A 25 6.90 -13.40 -11.12
C GLY A 25 6.70 -14.36 -9.95
N GLN A 26 5.84 -14.02 -8.99
CA GLN A 26 5.65 -14.84 -7.80
C GLN A 26 4.70 -16.01 -8.09
N PRO A 27 5.00 -17.22 -7.60
CA PRO A 27 4.18 -18.41 -7.89
C PRO A 27 2.74 -18.25 -7.38
N PHE A 28 2.57 -17.56 -6.25
CA PHE A 28 1.28 -17.30 -5.61
C PHE A 28 1.23 -15.88 -5.06
N ALA A 29 0.04 -15.28 -5.12
CA ALA A 29 -0.23 -14.01 -4.47
C ALA A 29 -0.47 -14.27 -2.98
N SER A 30 0.39 -13.74 -2.12
CA SER A 30 0.28 -13.83 -0.67
C SER A 30 0.46 -12.44 -0.08
N SER A 31 -0.34 -12.10 0.93
CA SER A 31 -0.18 -10.84 1.67
C SER A 31 1.21 -10.73 2.33
N ALA A 32 1.88 -11.85 2.59
CA ALA A 32 3.27 -11.87 3.09
C ALA A 32 4.26 -11.23 2.10
N LEU A 33 3.95 -11.20 0.81
CA LEU A 33 4.78 -10.54 -0.21
C LEU A 33 4.66 -9.02 -0.19
N MET A 34 3.59 -8.47 0.41
CA MET A 34 3.40 -7.02 0.53
C MET A 34 4.30 -6.42 1.60
N GLU A 35 4.45 -7.09 2.73
CA GLU A 35 5.21 -6.60 3.87
C GLU A 35 6.64 -6.14 3.53
N PRO A 36 7.49 -6.94 2.86
CA PRO A 36 8.84 -6.51 2.52
C PRO A 36 8.84 -5.33 1.53
N ILE A 37 7.88 -5.27 0.61
CA ILE A 37 7.75 -4.15 -0.34
C ILE A 37 7.39 -2.86 0.41
N SER A 38 6.39 -2.92 1.28
CA SER A 38 5.97 -1.77 2.09
C SER A 38 7.08 -1.31 3.03
N LYS A 39 7.78 -2.23 3.70
CA LYS A 39 8.92 -1.91 4.57
C LYS A 39 10.05 -1.24 3.80
N ALA A 40 10.42 -1.77 2.63
CA ALA A 40 11.47 -1.19 1.79
C ALA A 40 11.09 0.23 1.32
N PHE A 41 9.84 0.43 0.90
CA PHE A 41 9.36 1.75 0.50
C PHE A 41 9.39 2.77 1.65
N VAL A 42 8.89 2.39 2.83
CA VAL A 42 8.95 3.23 4.03
C VAL A 42 10.40 3.55 4.40
N ALA A 43 11.28 2.55 4.39
CA ALA A 43 12.71 2.74 4.66
C ALA A 43 13.35 3.72 3.66
N ALA A 44 13.01 3.64 2.37
CA ALA A 44 13.50 4.56 1.35
C ALA A 44 13.03 6.01 1.60
N ILE A 45 11.78 6.22 2.05
CA ILE A 45 11.32 7.55 2.46
C ILE A 45 12.13 8.05 3.66
N HIS A 46 12.34 7.20 4.66
CA HIS A 46 13.15 7.55 5.84
C HIS A 46 14.59 7.91 5.46
N ALA A 47 15.23 7.15 4.58
CA ALA A 47 16.58 7.45 4.08
C ALA A 47 16.59 8.79 3.34
N PHE A 48 15.65 8.99 2.40
CA PHE A 48 15.54 10.23 1.63
C PHE A 48 15.38 11.47 2.52
N VAL A 49 14.46 11.44 3.50
CA VAL A 49 14.23 12.62 4.36
C VAL A 49 15.44 12.92 5.26
N GLN A 50 16.19 11.89 5.67
CA GLN A 50 17.44 12.09 6.41
C GLN A 50 18.53 12.68 5.54
N GLU A 51 18.76 12.12 4.35
CA GLU A 51 19.78 12.57 3.40
C GLU A 51 19.53 14.01 2.94
N GLN A 52 18.26 14.38 2.73
CA GLN A 52 17.89 15.72 2.25
C GLN A 52 17.61 16.73 3.38
N GLY A 53 17.70 16.31 4.65
CA GLY A 53 17.39 17.17 5.80
C GLY A 53 15.93 17.64 5.84
N VAL A 54 15.01 16.89 5.23
CA VAL A 54 13.59 17.22 5.16
C VAL A 54 12.89 16.77 6.44
N PRO A 55 12.12 17.63 7.13
CA PRO A 55 11.39 17.23 8.33
C PRO A 55 10.36 16.11 8.06
N LEU A 56 10.38 15.05 8.87
CA LEU A 56 9.34 14.03 8.90
C LEU A 56 8.39 14.27 10.09
N ILE A 57 7.15 14.70 9.82
CA ILE A 57 6.18 15.08 10.84
C ILE A 57 5.12 13.99 10.99
N SER A 58 4.94 13.48 12.20
CA SER A 58 3.81 12.58 12.51
C SER A 58 2.58 13.41 12.90
N PHE A 59 1.48 13.23 12.18
CA PHE A 59 0.24 13.95 12.47
C PHE A 59 -0.51 13.34 13.65
N GLU A 60 -0.96 14.20 14.56
CA GLU A 60 -1.87 13.80 15.63
C GLU A 60 -3.31 13.65 15.12
N LYS A 61 -4.11 12.86 15.84
CA LYS A 61 -5.52 12.68 15.50
C LYS A 61 -6.27 14.01 15.58
N GLY A 62 -6.89 14.41 14.47
CA GLY A 62 -7.65 15.67 14.38
C GLY A 62 -6.77 16.90 14.09
N GLN A 63 -5.45 16.74 13.96
CA GLN A 63 -4.56 17.84 13.60
C GLN A 63 -4.82 18.29 12.15
N ARG A 64 -5.13 19.58 11.97
CA ARG A 64 -5.30 20.15 10.64
C ARG A 64 -3.97 20.27 9.92
N LYS A 65 -3.84 19.58 8.79
CA LYS A 65 -2.64 19.59 7.95
C LYS A 65 -2.27 21.01 7.49
N ASP A 66 -3.27 21.85 7.19
CA ASP A 66 -3.06 23.24 6.77
C ASP A 66 -2.35 24.07 7.84
N ASN A 67 -2.70 23.88 9.12
CA ASN A 67 -2.07 24.62 10.22
C ASN A 67 -0.61 24.19 10.39
N VAL A 68 -0.32 22.90 10.23
CA VAL A 68 1.06 22.39 10.25
C VAL A 68 1.86 22.98 9.09
N MET A 69 1.29 22.98 7.88
CA MET A 69 1.94 23.59 6.71
C MET A 69 2.21 25.08 6.92
N ALA A 70 1.22 25.85 7.38
CA ALA A 70 1.39 27.28 7.66
C ALA A 70 2.50 27.54 8.68
N ALA A 71 2.58 26.74 9.74
CA ALA A 71 3.63 26.85 10.74
C ALA A 71 5.03 26.51 10.20
N GLN A 72 5.14 25.56 9.26
CA GLN A 72 6.41 25.25 8.59
C GLN A 72 6.84 26.35 7.63
N LEU A 73 5.90 26.86 6.82
CA LEU A 73 6.18 27.96 5.88
C LEU A 73 6.63 29.23 6.59
N ALA A 74 6.04 29.57 7.75
CA ALA A 74 6.43 30.73 8.54
C ALA A 74 7.87 30.68 9.07
N ARG A 75 8.51 29.50 9.08
CA ARG A 75 9.91 29.30 9.52
C ARG A 75 10.91 29.39 8.38
N LEU A 76 10.46 29.39 7.13
CA LEU A 76 11.36 29.44 5.98
C LEU A 76 11.86 30.88 5.77
N PRO A 77 13.14 31.06 5.42
CA PRO A 77 13.66 32.36 5.03
C PRO A 77 13.01 32.83 3.72
N ALA A 78 12.88 34.14 3.52
CA ALA A 78 12.40 34.73 2.28
C ALA A 78 13.58 35.40 1.54
N PRO A 79 13.90 35.01 0.29
CA PRO A 79 13.29 33.93 -0.50
C PRO A 79 13.79 32.53 -0.07
N ALA A 80 12.91 31.52 -0.19
CA ALA A 80 13.25 30.12 0.02
C ALA A 80 13.50 29.43 -1.33
N PRO A 81 14.47 28.50 -1.43
CA PRO A 81 14.62 27.65 -2.60
C PRO A 81 13.40 26.74 -2.79
N GLU A 82 13.14 26.35 -4.04
CA GLU A 82 12.12 25.34 -4.35
C GLU A 82 12.51 23.98 -3.77
N GLY A 83 11.55 23.28 -3.17
CA GLY A 83 11.82 21.97 -2.56
C GLY A 83 10.68 21.43 -1.73
N ILE A 84 10.96 20.34 -1.02
CA ILE A 84 10.02 19.70 -0.11
C ILE A 84 10.10 20.37 1.26
N VAL A 85 9.00 20.98 1.70
CA VAL A 85 8.93 21.66 3.01
C VAL A 85 8.95 20.66 4.16
N PHE A 86 8.19 19.57 4.04
CA PHE A 86 8.20 18.45 4.98
C PHE A 86 7.53 17.21 4.38
N VAL A 87 7.76 16.04 4.97
CA VAL A 87 7.00 14.81 4.72
C VAL A 87 6.08 14.54 5.91
N GLY A 88 4.79 14.38 5.66
CA GLY A 88 3.80 14.13 6.71
C GLY A 88 3.41 12.65 6.79
N ARG A 89 3.54 12.04 7.96
CA ARG A 89 3.06 10.69 8.28
C ARG A 89 1.70 10.78 8.96
N ALA A 90 0.67 10.21 8.35
CA ALA A 90 -0.64 10.02 8.96
C ALA A 90 -0.96 8.53 9.06
N GLN A 91 -1.59 8.10 10.16
CA GLN A 91 -2.13 6.75 10.26
C GLN A 91 -3.49 6.69 9.57
N GLU A 92 -3.53 6.07 8.39
CA GLU A 92 -4.79 5.73 7.74
C GLU A 92 -5.30 4.37 8.26
N LYS A 93 -6.62 4.26 8.46
CA LYS A 93 -7.28 2.97 8.69
C LYS A 93 -7.66 2.38 7.33
N ALA A 94 -6.77 1.60 6.73
CA ALA A 94 -7.06 0.89 5.49
C ALA A 94 -7.63 -0.52 5.77
N ARG A 95 -8.61 -0.95 4.96
CA ARG A 95 -9.01 -2.36 4.88
C ARG A 95 -7.99 -3.07 4.00
N VAL A 96 -7.27 -4.05 4.54
CA VAL A 96 -6.22 -4.78 3.82
C VAL A 96 -6.68 -6.17 3.41
N ILE A 97 -6.23 -6.64 2.25
CA ILE A 97 -6.37 -8.04 1.83
C ILE A 97 -5.52 -8.90 2.75
N ARG A 98 -6.10 -9.98 3.28
CA ARG A 98 -5.39 -10.96 4.11
C ARG A 98 -5.31 -12.30 3.37
N THR A 99 -4.36 -13.14 3.76
CA THR A 99 -4.26 -14.51 3.26
C THR A 99 -4.56 -15.49 4.39
N GLU A 100 -5.50 -16.40 4.15
CA GLU A 100 -5.80 -17.55 5.01
C GLU A 100 -5.21 -18.82 4.41
N LYS A 101 -4.85 -19.78 5.28
CA LYS A 101 -4.46 -21.12 4.85
C LYS A 101 -5.70 -21.99 4.77
N ARG A 102 -6.01 -22.54 3.60
CA ARG A 102 -7.09 -23.53 3.41
C ARG A 102 -6.51 -24.91 3.13
N CYS A 103 -7.25 -25.95 3.50
CA CYS A 103 -6.94 -27.33 3.15
C CYS A 103 -7.91 -27.81 2.07
N ASN A 104 -7.39 -28.48 1.06
CA ASN A 104 -8.19 -29.23 0.12
C ASN A 104 -8.76 -30.47 0.85
N PRO A 105 -10.09 -30.63 0.95
CA PRO A 105 -10.70 -31.73 1.70
C PRO A 105 -10.51 -33.10 1.05
N THR A 106 -10.14 -33.14 -0.24
CA THR A 106 -9.93 -34.38 -1.01
C THR A 106 -8.46 -34.80 -1.01
N THR A 107 -7.54 -33.85 -1.17
CA THR A 107 -6.10 -34.16 -1.29
C THR A 107 -5.31 -33.90 -0.02
N GLY A 108 -5.91 -33.26 0.99
CA GLY A 108 -5.23 -32.85 2.24
C GLY A 108 -4.21 -31.72 2.06
N GLN A 109 -3.93 -31.29 0.82
CA GLN A 109 -2.93 -30.24 0.55
C GLN A 109 -3.40 -28.87 1.02
N THR A 110 -2.47 -28.11 1.59
CA THR A 110 -2.75 -26.75 2.06
C THR A 110 -2.40 -25.71 0.99
N TYR A 111 -3.27 -24.72 0.78
CA TYR A 111 -3.05 -23.64 -0.17
C TYR A 111 -3.44 -22.27 0.41
N PRO A 112 -2.77 -21.17 -0.03
CA PRO A 112 -3.12 -19.82 0.39
C PRO A 112 -4.41 -19.33 -0.30
N TRP A 113 -5.28 -18.68 0.46
CA TRP A 113 -6.55 -18.11 0.01
C TRP A 113 -6.65 -16.64 0.42
N SER A 114 -6.79 -15.74 -0.55
CA SER A 114 -6.95 -14.31 -0.28
C SER A 114 -8.38 -14.00 0.16
N ILE A 115 -8.51 -13.23 1.24
CA ILE A 115 -9.77 -12.69 1.75
C ILE A 115 -9.67 -11.18 1.87
N GLY A 116 -10.70 -10.50 1.41
CA GLY A 116 -10.91 -9.08 1.57
C GLY A 116 -12.34 -8.73 1.20
N ASN A 117 -12.80 -7.59 1.70
CA ASN A 117 -14.17 -7.14 1.51
C ASN A 117 -14.15 -5.92 0.58
N PHE A 118 -13.87 -6.17 -0.70
CA PHE A 118 -13.84 -5.16 -1.76
C PHE A 118 -15.15 -5.18 -2.54
N ARG A 119 -15.71 -3.99 -2.85
CA ARG A 119 -16.82 -3.88 -3.80
C ARG A 119 -16.29 -4.23 -5.20
N HIS A 120 -16.81 -5.30 -5.79
CA HIS A 120 -16.57 -5.59 -7.20
C HIS A 120 -17.26 -4.54 -8.08
N PRO A 121 -16.62 -4.06 -9.15
CA PRO A 121 -17.32 -3.28 -10.16
C PRO A 121 -18.40 -4.15 -10.83
N PRO A 122 -19.61 -3.62 -11.08
CA PRO A 122 -20.67 -4.38 -11.74
C PRO A 122 -20.20 -4.80 -13.14
N GLY A 123 -20.31 -6.10 -13.45
CA GLY A 123 -19.91 -6.69 -14.73
C GLY A 123 -18.60 -7.49 -14.72
N ALA A 124 -17.80 -7.42 -13.64
CA ALA A 124 -16.76 -8.41 -13.41
C ALA A 124 -17.44 -9.67 -12.84
N GLY A 125 -17.61 -10.71 -13.67
CA GLY A 125 -18.06 -12.01 -13.21
C GLY A 125 -17.29 -12.42 -11.96
N ALA A 126 -17.99 -13.00 -10.97
CA ALA A 126 -17.36 -13.51 -9.76
C ALA A 126 -16.15 -14.37 -10.18
N PRO A 127 -14.91 -14.02 -9.80
CA PRO A 127 -13.80 -14.85 -10.19
C PRO A 127 -13.98 -16.17 -9.46
N SER A 128 -14.21 -17.24 -10.21
CA SER A 128 -13.96 -18.59 -9.70
C SER A 128 -12.44 -18.70 -9.52
N VAL A 129 -11.94 -18.18 -8.41
CA VAL A 129 -10.60 -18.51 -7.95
C VAL A 129 -10.73 -19.91 -7.37
N GLY A 130 -10.64 -20.92 -8.22
CA GLY A 130 -10.62 -22.32 -7.80
C GLY A 130 -9.29 -22.69 -7.16
N PRO A 131 -9.23 -23.78 -6.38
CA PRO A 131 -7.96 -24.37 -5.99
C PRO A 131 -7.21 -24.80 -7.26
N VAL A 132 -6.01 -24.26 -7.47
CA VAL A 132 -5.10 -24.80 -8.48
C VAL A 132 -4.23 -25.84 -7.78
N THR A 133 -4.61 -27.11 -7.95
CA THR A 133 -3.81 -28.26 -7.53
C THR A 133 -2.57 -28.35 -8.41
N VAL A 134 -1.39 -28.51 -7.81
CA VAL A 134 -0.13 -28.76 -8.53
C VAL A 134 -0.08 -30.24 -8.91
N THR A 135 0.13 -30.54 -10.19
CA THR A 135 0.68 -31.82 -10.66
C THR A 135 2.20 -31.70 -10.76
#